data_AF-A0A2S4VR61-F1
#
_entry.id   AF-A0A2S4VR61-F1
#
_cell.length_a   1.000
_cell.length_b   1.000
_cell.length_c   1.000
_cell.angle_alpha   90.00
_cell.angle_beta   90.00
_cell.angle_gamma   90.00
#
_symmetry.space_group_name_H-M   'P 1'
#
loop_
_entity.id
_entity.type
_entity.pdbx_description
1 polymer ?
#
loop_
_entity_poly.entity_id
_entity_poly.type
_entity_poly.pdbx_seq_one_letter_code
_entity_poly.pdbx_strand_id
1 'polypeptide(L)'
;MDKSTPLAHPITTIFRGQKITTDKSAPLVDRVIYICKLLTELGLNPKSFIRSFLEIDDSDLKLRQSYWGIWRGWQSTFALVGAIRGELLRSPAGSLQ
;
A
#
# COMPACT_ATOMS: atom_id res chain seq x y z
N MET A 1 22.14 -27.82 26.77
CA MET A 1 22.09 -26.42 26.31
C MET A 1 21.05 -26.35 25.19
N ASP A 2 19.83 -26.02 25.58
CA ASP A 2 18.69 -25.89 24.68
C ASP A 2 18.79 -24.52 23.97
N LYS A 3 18.83 -24.52 22.63
CA LYS A 3 18.88 -23.29 21.84
C LYS A 3 17.44 -22.88 21.53
N SER A 4 16.83 -22.10 22.42
CA SER A 4 15.54 -21.47 22.14
C SER A 4 15.70 -20.39 21.06
N THR A 5 15.19 -20.70 19.87
CA THR A 5 14.99 -19.78 18.74
C THR A 5 14.05 -18.64 19.16
N PRO A 6 14.33 -17.36 18.80
CA PRO A 6 13.39 -16.28 19.11
C PRO A 6 12.16 -16.39 18.20
N LEU A 7 10.98 -16.49 18.82
CA LEU A 7 9.69 -16.36 18.14
C LEU A 7 9.63 -14.99 17.45
N ALA A 8 9.53 -14.99 16.12
CA ALA A 8 9.08 -13.82 15.38
C ALA A 8 7.61 -13.56 15.77
N HIS A 9 7.38 -12.61 16.68
CA HIS A 9 6.02 -12.19 17.03
C HIS A 9 5.43 -11.44 15.83
N PRO A 10 4.31 -11.90 15.23
CA PRO A 10 3.61 -11.12 14.23
C PRO A 10 3.05 -9.86 14.90
N ILE A 11 3.40 -8.70 14.36
CA ILE A 11 2.82 -7.42 14.76
C ILE A 11 1.29 -7.54 14.57
N THR A 12 0.57 -7.68 15.68
CA THR A 12 -0.88 -7.85 15.70
C THR A 12 -1.49 -6.48 15.95
N THR A 13 -1.90 -5.79 14.88
CA THR A 13 -2.70 -4.57 14.99
C THR A 13 -4.18 -4.96 14.94
N ILE A 14 -4.91 -4.72 16.02
CA ILE A 14 -6.35 -4.93 16.10
C ILE A 14 -7.04 -3.72 15.49
N PHE A 15 -7.69 -3.90 14.34
CA PHE A 15 -8.63 -2.91 13.80
C PHE A 15 -10.04 -3.50 13.92
N ARG A 16 -10.93 -2.81 14.66
CA ARG A 16 -12.37 -3.13 14.77
C ARG A 16 -12.74 -4.53 15.31
N GLY A 17 -11.94 -5.10 16.20
CA GLY A 17 -12.27 -6.38 16.87
C GLY A 17 -12.20 -7.63 15.99
N GLN A 18 -11.80 -7.50 14.72
CA GLN A 18 -11.48 -8.63 13.86
C GLN A 18 -9.98 -8.90 13.90
N LYS A 19 -9.63 -10.16 14.15
CA LYS A 19 -8.28 -10.68 13.98
C LYS A 19 -7.97 -10.71 12.49
N ILE A 20 -7.29 -9.68 11.98
CA ILE A 20 -6.86 -9.65 10.58
C ILE A 20 -5.68 -10.61 10.43
N THR A 21 -5.96 -11.89 10.17
CA THR A 21 -4.94 -12.84 9.72
C THR A 21 -4.74 -12.63 8.22
N THR A 22 -3.87 -11.69 7.84
CA THR A 22 -3.38 -11.66 6.45
C THR A 22 -2.46 -12.85 6.27
N ASP A 23 -2.98 -13.93 5.69
CA ASP A 23 -2.14 -15.01 5.22
C ASP A 23 -1.25 -14.47 4.10
N LYS A 24 0.03 -14.25 4.39
CA LYS A 24 1.00 -13.78 3.40
C LYS A 24 1.18 -14.77 2.24
N SER A 25 0.76 -16.03 2.41
CA SER A 25 0.79 -17.06 1.36
C SER A 25 -0.38 -16.97 0.38
N ALA A 26 -1.42 -16.16 0.68
CA ALA A 26 -2.53 -15.96 -0.23
C ALA A 26 -2.08 -15.31 -1.55
N PRO A 27 -2.74 -15.64 -2.68
CA PRO A 27 -2.47 -15.02 -3.97
C PRO A 27 -2.49 -13.49 -3.90
N LEU A 28 -1.59 -12.84 -4.67
CA LEU A 28 -1.49 -11.38 -4.71
C LEU A 28 -2.83 -10.71 -5.04
N VAL A 29 -3.60 -11.31 -5.95
CA VAL A 29 -4.91 -10.79 -6.37
C VAL A 29 -5.89 -10.69 -5.20
N ASP A 30 -5.95 -11.70 -4.33
CA ASP A 30 -6.87 -11.72 -3.19
C ASP A 30 -6.49 -10.65 -2.17
N ARG A 31 -5.19 -10.46 -1.95
CA ARG A 31 -4.65 -9.42 -1.06
C ARG A 31 -4.97 -8.02 -1.57
N VAL A 32 -4.84 -7.79 -2.88
CA VAL A 32 -5.16 -6.49 -3.50
C VAL A 32 -6.67 -6.23 -3.43
N ILE A 33 -7.51 -7.20 -3.75
CA ILE A 33 -8.98 -7.10 -3.64
C ILE A 33 -9.39 -6.77 -2.19
N TYR A 34 -8.78 -7.44 -1.21
CA TYR A 34 -9.05 -7.19 0.20
C TYR A 34 -8.74 -5.73 0.60
N ILE A 35 -7.58 -5.19 0.20
CA ILE A 35 -7.21 -3.80 0.49
C ILE A 35 -8.21 -2.83 -0.18
N CYS A 36 -8.61 -3.07 -1.42
CA CYS A 36 -9.60 -2.23 -2.10
C CYS A 36 -10.95 -2.22 -1.38
N LYS A 37 -11.40 -3.37 -0.86
CA LYS A 37 -12.61 -3.45 -0.03
C LYS A 37 -12.46 -2.63 1.25
N LEU A 38 -11.34 -2.77 1.95
CA LEU A 38 -11.08 -2.02 3.18
C LEU A 38 -11.05 -0.49 2.94
N LEU A 39 -10.39 -0.04 1.86
CA LEU A 39 -10.41 1.37 1.50
C LEU A 39 -11.84 1.86 1.25
N THR A 40 -12.64 1.07 0.53
CA THR A 40 -14.04 1.41 0.22
C THR A 40 -14.89 1.53 1.49
N GLU A 41 -14.72 0.61 2.45
CA GLU A 41 -15.41 0.65 3.75
C GLU A 41 -15.03 1.89 4.58
N LEU A 42 -13.83 2.43 4.37
CA LEU A 42 -13.32 3.66 5.00
C LEU A 42 -13.66 4.92 4.20
N GLY A 43 -14.45 4.83 3.13
CA GLY A 43 -14.82 5.96 2.28
C GLY A 43 -13.69 6.45 1.35
N LEU A 44 -12.67 5.62 1.13
CA LEU A 44 -11.55 5.89 0.24
C LEU A 44 -11.58 4.97 -0.98
N ASN A 45 -10.90 5.39 -2.04
CA ASN A 45 -10.55 4.52 -3.16
C ASN A 45 -9.02 4.53 -3.33
N PRO A 46 -8.44 3.64 -4.17
CA PRO A 46 -6.98 3.59 -4.32
C PRO A 46 -6.35 4.93 -4.71
N LYS A 47 -7.01 5.73 -5.57
CA LYS A 47 -6.48 7.03 -6.00
C LYS A 47 -6.52 8.06 -4.88
N SER A 48 -7.66 8.20 -4.19
CA SER A 48 -7.78 9.14 -3.08
C SER A 48 -6.86 8.75 -1.92
N PHE A 49 -6.72 7.46 -1.64
CA PHE A 49 -5.77 6.96 -0.65
C PHE A 49 -4.33 7.35 -0.99
N ILE A 50 -3.83 7.05 -2.20
CA ILE A 50 -2.44 7.37 -2.58
C ILE A 50 -2.21 8.89 -2.53
N ARG A 51 -3.16 9.69 -3.04
CA ARG A 51 -3.07 11.15 -3.00
C ARG A 51 -2.98 11.67 -1.57
N SER A 52 -3.94 11.33 -0.73
CA SER A 52 -3.97 11.75 0.67
C SER A 52 -2.76 11.23 1.45
N PHE A 53 -2.33 9.99 1.20
CA PHE A 53 -1.12 9.43 1.80
C PHE A 53 0.13 10.25 1.48
N LEU A 54 0.22 10.87 0.30
CA LEU A 54 1.37 11.70 -0.09
C LEU A 54 1.27 13.15 0.40
N GLU A 55 0.06 13.67 0.58
CA GLU A 55 -0.19 15.09 0.88
C GLU A 55 -0.39 15.39 2.38
N ILE A 56 -0.88 14.43 3.17
CA ILE A 56 -1.13 14.64 4.60
C ILE A 56 0.19 14.82 5.35
N ASP A 57 0.32 15.94 6.05
CA ASP A 57 1.43 16.22 6.96
C ASP A 57 1.17 15.59 8.33
N ASP A 58 1.50 14.30 8.46
CA ASP A 58 1.38 13.54 9.70
C ASP A 58 2.71 12.84 10.03
N SER A 59 3.14 12.93 11.29
CA SER A 59 4.43 12.40 11.73
C SER A 59 4.56 10.89 11.55
N ASP A 60 3.48 10.14 11.67
CA ASP A 60 3.47 8.68 11.50
C ASP A 60 3.56 8.28 10.01
N LEU A 61 3.21 9.19 9.11
CA LEU A 61 3.29 9.00 7.66
C LEU A 61 4.64 9.45 7.08
N LYS A 62 5.31 10.44 7.67
CA LYS A 62 6.55 11.06 7.15
C LYS A 62 7.62 10.06 6.75
N LEU A 63 7.89 9.08 7.60
CA LEU A 63 8.89 8.06 7.29
C LEU A 63 8.50 7.26 6.05
N ARG A 64 7.23 6.86 5.92
CA ARG A 64 6.72 6.07 4.79
C ARG A 64 6.70 6.89 3.50
N GLN A 65 6.32 8.17 3.59
CA GLN A 65 6.33 9.11 2.47
C GLN A 65 7.75 9.37 1.96
N SER A 66 8.74 9.47 2.86
CA SER A 66 10.13 9.76 2.47
C SER A 66 10.71 8.73 1.49
N TYR A 67 10.29 7.47 1.57
CA TYR A 67 10.74 6.43 0.64
C TYR A 67 10.37 6.74 -0.82
N TRP A 68 9.35 7.55 -1.07
CA TRP A 68 8.95 7.94 -2.41
C TRP A 68 9.91 8.96 -3.03
N GLY A 69 10.54 9.78 -2.17
CA GLY A 69 11.42 10.90 -2.57
C GLY A 69 12.92 10.60 -2.48
N ILE A 70 13.35 9.48 -1.90
CA ILE A 70 14.76 9.11 -1.79
C ILE A 70 15.17 8.05 -2.81
N TRP A 71 16.46 8.06 -3.17
CA TRP A 71 17.04 7.17 -4.19
C TRP A 71 16.71 5.69 -3.98
N ARG A 72 16.63 5.21 -2.73
CA ARG A 72 16.33 3.80 -2.41
C ARG A 72 14.92 3.37 -2.82
N GLY A 73 13.95 4.27 -2.83
CA GLY A 73 12.57 3.95 -3.21
C GLY A 73 12.15 4.47 -4.58
N TRP A 74 12.97 5.27 -5.25
CA TRP A 74 12.69 5.77 -6.60
C TRP A 74 12.35 4.66 -7.60
N GLN A 75 13.00 3.51 -7.54
CA GLN A 75 12.70 2.39 -8.45
C GLN A 75 11.23 1.96 -8.36
N SER A 76 10.71 1.77 -7.15
CA SER A 76 9.29 1.45 -6.94
C SER A 76 8.36 2.63 -7.24
N THR A 77 8.79 3.87 -6.96
CA THR A 77 8.01 5.06 -7.32
C THR A 77 7.84 5.18 -8.83
N PHE A 78 8.91 5.01 -9.60
CA PHE A 78 8.87 5.04 -11.07
C PHE A 78 8.02 3.92 -11.64
N ALA A 79 8.11 2.71 -11.09
CA ALA A 79 7.24 1.60 -11.51
C ALA A 79 5.75 1.93 -11.32
N LEU A 80 5.38 2.53 -10.19
CA LEU A 80 4.01 2.95 -9.94
C LEU A 80 3.56 4.08 -10.87
N VAL A 81 4.38 5.12 -11.06
CA VAL A 81 4.08 6.23 -11.99
C VAL A 81 3.91 5.69 -13.41
N GLY A 82 4.77 4.75 -13.82
CA GLY A 82 4.68 4.07 -15.12
C GLY A 82 3.37 3.29 -15.27
N ALA A 83 2.94 2.54 -14.26
CA ALA A 83 1.66 1.83 -14.27
C ALA A 83 0.46 2.79 -14.35
N ILE A 84 0.49 3.88 -13.59
CA ILE A 84 -0.55 4.92 -13.64
C ILE A 84 -0.63 5.55 -15.03
N ARG A 85 0.52 5.91 -15.61
CA ARG A 85 0.61 6.46 -16.97
C ARG A 85 0.08 5.46 -18.00
N GLY A 86 0.45 4.19 -17.89
CA GLY A 86 -0.02 3.12 -18.77
C GLY A 86 -1.55 3.00 -18.77
N GLU A 87 -2.17 3.02 -17.59
CA GLU A 87 -3.64 2.96 -17.49
C GLU A 87 -4.31 4.23 -18.02
N LEU A 88 -3.74 5.42 -17.74
CA LEU A 88 -4.26 6.69 -18.24
C LEU A 88 -4.28 6.71 -19.77
N LEU A 89 -3.15 6.34 -20.39
CA LEU A 89 -2.98 6.34 -21.84
C LEU A 89 -3.70 5.18 -22.57
N ARG A 90 -4.32 4.25 -21.83
CA ARG A 90 -5.12 3.16 -22.42
C ARG A 90 -6.38 3.67 -23.13
N SER A 91 -6.84 4.88 -22.78
CA SER A 91 -8.01 5.51 -23.41
C SER A 91 -7.60 6.72 -24.25
N PRO A 92 -8.28 6.98 -25.39
CA PRO A 92 -8.01 8.18 -26.20
C PRO A 92 -8.13 9.49 -25.41
N ALA A 93 -9.08 9.57 -24.48
CA ALA A 93 -9.26 10.74 -23.62
C ALA A 93 -8.03 11.03 -22.74
N GLY A 94 -7.37 9.98 -22.23
CA GLY A 94 -6.16 10.14 -21.41
C GLY A 94 -4.91 10.50 -22.21
N SER A 95 -4.89 10.29 -23.53
CA SER A 95 -3.77 10.68 -24.40
C SER A 95 -3.79 12.16 -24.85
N LEU A 96 -4.86 12.90 -24.52
CA LEU A 96 -5.03 14.30 -24.90
C LEU A 96 -4.58 15.30 -23.82
N GLN A 97 -4.11 14.79 -22.67
CA GLN A 97 -3.51 15.57 -21.57
C GLN A 97 -1.98 15.44 -21.61
#